data_AF-A0A7G9YBJ3-F1
#
_entry.id   AF-A0A7G9YBJ3-F1
#
_cell.length_a   1.000
_cell.length_b   1.000
_cell.length_c   1.000
_cell.angle_alpha   90.00
_cell.angle_beta   90.00
_cell.angle_gamma   90.00
#
_symmetry.space_group_name_H-M   'P 1'
#
loop_
_entity.id
_entity.type
_entity.pdbx_description
1 polymer ?
#
loop_
_entity_poly.entity_id
_entity_poly.type
_entity_poly.pdbx_seq_one_letter_code
_entity_poly.pdbx_strand_id
1 'polypeptide(L)'
;MKEEEMQLVLEEGEGYTIEFKESLSNIDKEIVAFANSSGGRIFLGVGDDNEVKGIRITNELKSQIQDRANNCQPPVTVLLEEFGNIRIITVMEGVDKPCKCSAGFYARVGPNSQKLDGIVSSSSLSQRGRSGSMSL
;
A
#
# COMPACT_ATOMS: atom_id res chain seq x y z
N MET A 1 -12.56 -11.08 -10.09
CA MET A 1 -11.83 -12.33 -9.78
C MET A 1 -12.74 -13.55 -9.92
N LYS A 2 -12.22 -14.72 -10.35
CA LYS A 2 -12.92 -16.02 -10.38
C LYS A 2 -12.43 -16.95 -9.26
N GLU A 3 -13.19 -17.99 -8.94
CA GLU A 3 -12.84 -18.99 -7.90
C GLU A 3 -11.45 -19.62 -8.10
N GLU A 4 -11.17 -20.10 -9.32
CA GLU A 4 -9.87 -20.73 -9.65
C GLU A 4 -8.69 -19.76 -9.46
N GLU A 5 -8.89 -18.47 -9.79
CA GLU A 5 -7.87 -17.43 -9.57
C GLU A 5 -7.64 -17.20 -8.07
N MET A 6 -8.70 -17.19 -7.27
CA MET A 6 -8.59 -17.04 -5.82
C MET A 6 -7.84 -18.24 -5.20
N GLN A 7 -8.13 -19.47 -5.63
CA GLN A 7 -7.44 -20.66 -5.14
C GLN A 7 -5.95 -20.62 -5.44
N LEU A 8 -5.57 -20.25 -6.67
CA LEU A 8 -4.16 -20.09 -7.03
C LEU A 8 -3.46 -19.04 -6.15
N VAL A 9 -4.13 -17.91 -5.87
CA VAL A 9 -3.57 -16.88 -4.97
C VAL A 9 -3.35 -17.43 -3.56
N LEU A 10 -4.30 -18.19 -3.00
CA LEU A 10 -4.16 -18.79 -1.66
C LEU A 10 -3.07 -19.87 -1.61
N GLU A 11 -2.91 -20.64 -2.68
CA GLU A 11 -1.85 -21.65 -2.81
C GLU A 11 -0.45 -21.02 -2.95
N GLU A 12 -0.33 -19.95 -3.74
CA GLU A 12 0.94 -19.20 -3.91
C GLU A 12 1.32 -18.43 -2.64
N GLY A 13 0.33 -17.92 -1.92
CA GLY A 13 0.52 -17.14 -0.70
C GLY A 13 1.02 -15.72 -0.93
N GLU A 14 1.57 -15.12 0.12
CA GLU A 14 2.10 -13.77 0.08
C GLU A 14 3.37 -13.67 -0.77
N GLY A 15 3.56 -12.51 -1.42
CA GLY A 15 4.66 -12.31 -2.35
C GLY A 15 4.91 -10.85 -2.66
N TYR A 16 5.70 -10.60 -3.70
CA TYR A 16 6.08 -9.24 -4.07
C TYR A 16 4.87 -8.35 -4.42
N THR A 17 3.81 -8.93 -4.98
CA THR A 17 2.58 -8.23 -5.42
C THR A 17 1.31 -8.66 -4.67
N ILE A 18 1.43 -9.53 -3.66
CA ILE A 18 0.31 -10.11 -2.90
C ILE A 18 0.59 -9.96 -1.42
N GLU A 19 -0.40 -9.47 -0.67
CA GLU A 19 -0.38 -9.35 0.79
C GLU A 19 -1.70 -9.84 1.36
N PHE A 20 -1.65 -10.61 2.44
CA PHE A 20 -2.81 -11.07 3.20
C PHE A 20 -2.92 -10.28 4.50
N LYS A 21 -4.15 -9.93 4.87
CA LYS A 21 -4.41 -9.33 6.19
C LYS A 21 -5.77 -9.76 6.71
N GLU A 22 -5.85 -10.07 8.00
CA GLU A 22 -7.14 -10.34 8.64
C GLU A 22 -7.95 -9.06 8.89
N SER A 23 -7.29 -7.91 9.07
CA SER A 23 -7.91 -6.64 9.44
C SER A 23 -7.23 -5.42 8.79
N LEU A 24 -7.83 -4.24 8.91
CA LEU A 24 -7.30 -2.99 8.35
C LEU A 24 -6.02 -2.46 9.01
N SER A 25 -5.48 -3.19 9.98
CA SER A 25 -4.31 -2.78 10.74
C SER A 25 -3.11 -2.54 9.81
N ASN A 26 -2.50 -1.35 9.92
CA ASN A 26 -1.34 -0.93 9.12
C ASN A 26 -1.54 -0.94 7.59
N ILE A 27 -2.78 -0.92 7.10
CA ILE A 27 -3.06 -1.01 5.66
C ILE A 27 -2.41 0.13 4.84
N ASP A 28 -2.23 1.31 5.44
CA ASP A 28 -1.59 2.46 4.81
C ASP A 28 -0.11 2.22 4.52
N LYS A 29 0.59 1.38 5.31
CA LYS A 29 1.96 0.95 5.04
C LYS A 29 2.02 0.07 3.80
N GLU A 30 1.10 -0.88 3.67
CA GLU A 30 1.03 -1.78 2.52
C GLU A 30 0.68 -1.03 1.24
N ILE A 31 -0.32 -0.14 1.31
CA ILE A 31 -0.71 0.72 0.20
C ILE A 31 0.50 1.52 -0.30
N VAL A 32 1.25 2.15 0.61
CA VAL A 32 2.45 2.92 0.22
C VAL A 32 3.56 2.02 -0.31
N ALA A 33 3.79 0.86 0.29
CA ALA A 33 4.81 -0.07 -0.16
C ALA A 33 4.55 -0.54 -1.59
N PHE A 34 3.31 -0.96 -1.90
CA PHE A 34 2.92 -1.35 -3.24
C PHE A 34 2.99 -0.18 -4.23
N ALA A 35 2.49 0.99 -3.85
CA ALA A 35 2.53 2.18 -4.72
C ALA A 35 3.96 2.59 -5.06
N ASN A 36 4.91 2.50 -4.12
CA ASN A 36 6.32 2.80 -4.39
C ASN A 36 7.04 1.70 -5.18
N SER A 37 6.49 0.50 -5.19
CA SER A 37 6.95 -0.65 -5.97
C SER A 37 6.13 -0.79 -7.25
N SER A 38 5.72 -2.00 -7.65
CA SER A 38 5.05 -2.26 -8.94
C SER A 38 3.52 -2.34 -8.82
N GLY A 39 2.93 -1.74 -7.78
CA GLY A 39 1.56 -2.00 -7.38
C GLY A 39 1.38 -3.41 -6.77
N GLY A 40 0.14 -3.79 -6.50
CA GLY A 40 -0.17 -5.10 -5.92
C GLY A 40 -1.61 -5.24 -5.46
N ARG A 41 -1.93 -6.36 -4.81
CA ARG A 41 -3.24 -6.66 -4.25
C ARG A 41 -3.13 -7.04 -2.78
N ILE A 42 -4.01 -6.47 -1.97
CA ILE A 42 -4.16 -6.83 -0.55
C ILE A 42 -5.49 -7.58 -0.40
N PHE A 43 -5.44 -8.79 0.16
CA PHE A 43 -6.60 -9.63 0.41
C PHE A 43 -6.97 -9.53 1.89
N LEU A 44 -7.96 -8.67 2.16
CA LEU A 44 -8.42 -8.38 3.50
C LEU A 44 -9.51 -9.38 3.92
N GLY A 45 -9.31 -10.04 5.06
CA GLY A 45 -10.06 -11.21 5.52
C GLY A 45 -9.32 -12.54 5.33
N VAL A 46 -8.03 -12.53 5.00
CA VAL A 46 -7.17 -13.73 4.87
C VAL A 46 -6.07 -13.65 5.92
N GLY A 47 -5.83 -14.76 6.62
CA GLY A 47 -4.77 -14.85 7.62
C GLY A 47 -3.40 -15.18 7.02
N ASP A 48 -2.35 -15.03 7.84
CA ASP A 48 -0.97 -15.36 7.46
C ASP A 48 -0.75 -16.86 7.21
N ASP A 49 -1.71 -17.70 7.66
CA ASP A 49 -1.79 -19.13 7.37
C ASP A 49 -2.45 -19.45 6.02
N ASN A 50 -2.70 -18.43 5.18
CA ASN A 50 -3.44 -18.48 3.93
C ASN A 50 -4.91 -18.95 4.08
N GLU A 51 -5.43 -18.96 5.31
CA GLU A 51 -6.82 -19.36 5.57
C GLU A 51 -7.77 -18.16 5.46
N VAL A 52 -8.93 -18.37 4.85
CA VAL A 52 -9.97 -17.35 4.73
C VAL A 52 -10.69 -17.21 6.08
N LYS A 53 -10.37 -16.17 6.84
CA LYS A 53 -11.06 -15.81 8.10
C LYS A 53 -12.34 -15.04 7.84
N GLY A 54 -12.35 -14.27 6.74
CA GLY A 54 -13.43 -13.39 6.35
C GLY A 54 -13.43 -12.04 7.07
N ILE A 55 -13.99 -11.04 6.41
CA ILE A 55 -14.28 -9.73 6.97
C ILE A 55 -15.70 -9.29 6.60
N ARG A 56 -16.35 -8.56 7.51
CA ARG A 56 -17.65 -7.96 7.21
C ARG A 56 -17.45 -6.80 6.24
N ILE A 57 -17.93 -6.97 5.02
CA ILE A 57 -17.83 -5.95 3.98
C ILE A 57 -18.92 -4.88 4.18
N THR A 58 -18.51 -3.68 4.60
CA THR A 58 -19.42 -2.54 4.85
C THR A 58 -19.00 -1.30 4.08
N ASN A 59 -19.91 -0.32 3.95
CA ASN A 59 -19.58 0.99 3.41
C ASN A 59 -18.56 1.75 4.29
N GLU A 60 -18.59 1.52 5.60
CA GLU A 60 -17.60 2.07 6.53
C GLU A 60 -16.20 1.51 6.23
N LEU A 61 -16.08 0.19 6.04
CA LEU A 61 -14.81 -0.45 5.65
C LEU A 61 -14.27 0.14 4.35
N LYS A 62 -15.15 0.30 3.35
CA LYS A 62 -14.82 0.95 2.08
C LYS A 62 -14.31 2.38 2.28
N SER A 63 -15.02 3.19 3.08
CA SER A 63 -14.61 4.57 3.37
C SER A 63 -13.24 4.61 4.05
N GLN A 64 -13.02 3.77 5.07
CA GLN A 64 -11.75 3.72 5.79
C GLN A 64 -10.58 3.39 4.86
N ILE A 65 -10.74 2.43 3.93
CA ILE A 65 -9.68 2.10 2.95
C ILE A 65 -9.38 3.28 2.03
N GLN A 66 -10.43 3.91 1.48
CA GLN A 66 -10.29 5.08 0.60
C GLN A 66 -9.65 6.26 1.33
N ASP A 67 -10.05 6.52 2.58
CA ASP A 67 -9.49 7.59 3.41
C ASP A 67 -8.00 7.35 3.69
N ARG A 68 -7.59 6.11 3.98
CA ARG A 68 -6.16 5.77 4.17
C ARG A 68 -5.35 6.02 2.91
N ALA A 69 -5.87 5.61 1.74
CA ALA A 69 -5.20 5.81 0.46
C ALA A 69 -5.11 7.30 0.07
N ASN A 70 -6.18 8.07 0.29
CA ASN A 70 -6.25 9.50 0.00
C ASN A 70 -5.40 10.36 0.94
N ASN A 71 -5.20 9.91 2.18
CA ASN A 71 -4.34 10.59 3.16
C ASN A 71 -2.84 10.32 2.95
N CYS A 72 -2.47 9.43 2.02
CA CYS A 72 -1.08 9.28 1.59
C CYS A 72 -0.60 10.53 0.84
N GLN A 73 0.71 10.72 0.77
CA GLN A 73 1.33 11.87 0.11
C GLN A 73 2.39 11.41 -0.91
N PRO A 74 2.14 11.54 -2.22
CA PRO A 74 0.85 11.89 -2.83
C PRO A 74 -0.25 10.83 -2.57
N PRO A 75 -1.54 11.16 -2.78
CA PRO A 75 -2.64 10.21 -2.68
C PRO A 75 -2.43 8.99 -3.57
N VAL A 76 -2.73 7.81 -3.06
CA VAL A 76 -2.58 6.55 -3.81
C VAL A 76 -3.95 6.12 -4.35
N THR A 77 -4.00 5.75 -5.62
CA THR A 77 -5.23 5.20 -6.22
C THR A 77 -5.39 3.73 -5.86
N VAL A 78 -6.56 3.37 -5.33
CA VAL A 78 -6.93 1.98 -5.04
C VAL A 78 -8.26 1.62 -5.68
N LEU A 79 -8.36 0.38 -6.19
CA LEU A 79 -9.59 -0.22 -6.68
C LEU A 79 -10.04 -1.30 -5.70
N LEU A 80 -11.35 -1.37 -5.45
CA LEU A 80 -11.92 -2.27 -4.46
C LEU A 80 -12.84 -3.28 -5.13
N GLU A 81 -12.53 -4.55 -4.94
CA GLU A 81 -13.33 -5.69 -5.37
C GLU A 81 -13.75 -6.52 -4.15
N GLU A 82 -14.67 -7.47 -4.37
CA GLU A 82 -15.18 -8.35 -3.33
C GLU A 82 -15.20 -9.78 -3.86
N PHE A 83 -14.82 -10.72 -3.01
CA PHE A 83 -14.93 -12.14 -3.29
C PHE A 83 -15.44 -12.84 -2.03
N GLY A 84 -16.72 -13.19 -2.01
CA GLY A 84 -17.37 -13.70 -0.80
C GLY A 84 -17.24 -12.73 0.37
N ASN A 85 -16.58 -13.17 1.45
CA ASN A 85 -16.27 -12.38 2.64
C ASN A 85 -14.84 -11.80 2.63
N ILE A 86 -14.22 -11.66 1.47
CA ILE A 86 -12.87 -11.08 1.30
C ILE A 86 -13.00 -9.74 0.57
N ARG A 87 -12.32 -8.72 1.10
CA ARG A 87 -12.17 -7.42 0.44
C ARG A 87 -10.82 -7.39 -0.28
N ILE A 88 -10.86 -7.27 -1.61
CA ILE A 88 -9.65 -7.19 -2.43
C ILE A 88 -9.36 -5.71 -2.70
N ILE A 89 -8.15 -5.26 -2.34
CA ILE A 89 -7.68 -3.89 -2.53
C ILE A 89 -6.55 -3.92 -3.54
N THR A 90 -6.84 -3.53 -4.78
CA THR A 90 -5.83 -3.38 -5.83
C THR A 90 -5.20 -2.00 -5.71
N VAL A 91 -3.90 -1.97 -5.42
CA VAL A 91 -3.10 -0.75 -5.28
C VAL A 91 -2.37 -0.50 -6.58
N MET A 92 -2.61 0.66 -7.19
CA MET A 92 -1.92 1.05 -8.41
C MET A 92 -0.48 1.47 -8.11
N GLU A 93 0.43 1.23 -9.05
CA GLU A 93 1.76 1.84 -8.99
C GLU A 93 1.64 3.37 -8.96
N GLY A 94 2.38 4.00 -8.04
CA GLY A 94 2.38 5.45 -7.89
C GLY A 94 3.05 6.13 -9.07
N VAL A 95 2.40 7.15 -9.63
CA VAL A 95 2.95 7.96 -10.73
C VAL A 95 4.08 8.86 -10.22
N ASP A 96 3.88 9.49 -9.07
CA ASP A 96 4.85 10.40 -8.43
C ASP A 96 5.41 9.76 -7.15
N LYS A 97 6.58 9.13 -7.27
CA LYS A 97 7.26 8.45 -6.16
C LYS A 97 8.36 9.35 -5.54
N PRO A 98 8.65 9.22 -4.23
CA PRO A 98 8.08 8.26 -3.30
C PRO A 98 6.82 8.77 -2.60
N CYS A 99 5.80 7.92 -2.52
CA CYS A 99 4.63 8.07 -1.65
C CYS A 99 5.00 7.81 -0.19
N LYS A 100 4.35 8.52 0.74
CA LYS A 100 4.42 8.24 2.19
C LYS A 100 3.03 8.15 2.81
N CYS A 101 2.95 7.40 3.91
CA CYS A 101 1.82 7.42 4.83
C CYS A 101 2.23 8.09 6.14
N SER A 102 1.34 8.07 7.12
CA SER A 102 1.58 8.61 8.46
C SER A 102 2.82 8.00 9.15
N ALA A 103 3.15 6.74 8.83
CA ALA A 103 4.26 6.00 9.42
C ALA A 103 5.58 6.14 8.64
N GLY A 104 5.61 6.89 7.53
CA GLY A 104 6.80 7.14 6.71
C GLY A 104 6.73 6.57 5.29
N PHE A 105 7.91 6.38 4.69
CA PHE A 105 8.09 5.80 3.36
C PHE A 105 8.32 4.29 3.47
N TYR A 106 7.66 3.52 2.60
CA TYR A 106 7.78 2.06 2.54
C TYR A 106 7.89 1.61 1.07
N ALA A 107 8.58 0.50 0.81
CA ALA A 107 8.60 -0.18 -0.49
C ALA A 107 8.63 -1.70 -0.28
N ARG A 108 8.20 -2.46 -1.29
CA ARG A 108 8.26 -3.93 -1.26
C ARG A 108 9.69 -4.43 -1.45
N VAL A 109 10.11 -5.33 -0.57
CA VAL A 109 11.34 -6.13 -0.68
C VAL A 109 10.99 -7.59 -0.45
N GLY A 110 10.86 -8.34 -1.56
CA GLY A 110 10.19 -9.64 -1.53
C GLY A 110 8.75 -9.50 -1.02
N PRO A 111 8.28 -10.35 -0.10
CA PRO A 111 6.93 -10.26 0.48
C PRO A 111 6.80 -9.18 1.58
N ASN A 112 7.87 -8.45 1.91
CA ASN A 112 7.86 -7.53 3.05
C ASN A 112 7.68 -6.07 2.62
N SER A 113 6.95 -5.30 3.41
CA SER A 113 6.90 -3.84 3.34
C SER A 113 7.99 -3.22 4.19
N GLN A 114 9.13 -2.90 3.56
CA GLN A 114 10.31 -2.37 4.25
C GLN A 114 10.25 -0.86 4.36
N LYS A 115 10.50 -0.35 5.58
CA LYS A 115 10.63 1.08 5.83
C LYS A 115 11.90 1.62 5.18
N LEU A 116 11.77 2.75 4.50
CA LEU A 116 12.88 3.44 3.86
C LEU A 116 13.34 4.60 4.73
N ASP A 117 14.53 4.46 5.33
CA ASP A 117 15.17 5.52 6.10
C ASP A 117 16.00 6.44 5.19
N GLY A 118 16.08 7.73 5.51
CA GLY A 118 16.95 8.67 4.79
C GLY A 118 16.40 9.24 3.48
N ILE A 119 15.15 8.97 3.11
CA ILE A 119 14.50 9.68 2.00
C ILE A 119 14.25 11.14 2.40
N VAL A 120 15.08 12.03 1.87
CA VAL A 120 14.85 13.48 1.90
C VAL A 120 13.85 13.78 0.79
N SER A 121 12.59 14.11 1.14
CA SER A 121 11.62 14.58 0.14
C SER A 121 12.24 15.69 -0.71
N SER A 122 12.08 15.62 -2.03
CA SER A 122 12.62 16.59 -3.01
C SER A 122 12.26 18.04 -2.68
N SER A 123 11.18 18.29 -1.95
CA SER A 123 10.79 19.59 -1.40
C SER A 123 11.84 20.21 -0.45
N SER A 124 12.70 19.40 0.18
CA SER A 124 13.74 19.87 1.11
C SER A 124 15.04 20.30 0.40
N LEU A 125 15.24 19.88 -0.85
CA LEU A 125 16.44 20.21 -1.64
C LEU A 125 16.38 21.63 -2.25
N SER A 126 15.20 22.24 -2.33
CA SER A 126 15.02 23.59 -2.88
C SER A 126 15.48 24.72 -1.93
N GLN A 127 15.59 24.46 -0.62
CA GLN A 127 15.99 25.48 0.39
C GLN A 127 17.52 25.58 0.60
N ARG A 128 18.32 24.66 0.04
CA ARG A 128 19.79 24.65 0.24
C ARG A 128 20.58 25.34 -0.88
N GLY A 129 19.91 25.90 -1.89
CA GLY A 129 20.55 26.53 -3.06
C GLY A 129 20.68 28.06 -3.04
N ARG A 130 20.30 28.76 -1.96
CA ARG A 130 20.35 30.24 -1.88
C ARG A 130 21.10 30.75 -0.64
N SER A 131 22.39 30.48 -0.55
CA SER A 131 23.30 31.34 0.20
C SER A 131 24.72 31.18 -0.32
N GLY A 132 25.08 31.98 -1.33
CA GLY A 132 26.44 31.98 -1.84
C GLY A 132 26.60 32.93 -3.02
N SER A 133 26.56 34.24 -2.75
CA SER A 133 27.24 35.30 -3.53
C SER A 133 26.74 36.68 -3.07
N MET A 134 27.41 37.27 -2.08
CA MET A 134 27.51 38.73 -1.99
C MET A 134 28.81 39.09 -1.27
N SER A 135 29.85 39.38 -2.06
CA SER A 135 31.11 40.09 -1.77
C SER A 135 31.95 39.88 -3.05
N LEU A 136 32.31 40.87 -3.86
CA LEU A 136 32.77 42.24 -3.61
C LEU A 136 32.18 43.22 -4.63
#